data_AF-A0A950VFK1-F1
#
_entry.id   AF-A0A950VFK1-F1
#
_cell.length_a   1.000
_cell.length_b   1.000
_cell.length_c   1.000
_cell.angle_alpha   90.00
_cell.angle_beta   90.00
_cell.angle_gamma   90.00
#
_symmetry.space_group_name_H-M   'P 1'
#
loop_
_entity.id
_entity.type
_entity.pdbx_description
1 polymer ?
#
loop_
_entity_poly.entity_id
_entity_poly.type
_entity_poly.pdbx_seq_one_letter_code
_entity_poly.pdbx_strand_id
1 'polypeptide(L)'
;MTDDLLALKAETEAALAAAADLRAWDAVRVGVLGRNGRLTTLLKNLGKAPPDQRRARGAALNELRDALTEAIEARRVALERAALNARLAAERIDPTLPPRPGPAGLVHPISRTMEEMAAIFGAMGFEVA
;
A
#
# COMPACT_ATOMS: atom_id res chain seq x y z
N MET A 1 -38.59 -3.86 5.33
CA MET A 1 -37.69 -4.93 4.84
C MET A 1 -36.46 -4.39 4.12
N THR A 2 -36.56 -3.28 3.39
CA THR A 2 -35.40 -2.57 2.81
C THR A 2 -34.57 -1.86 3.88
N ASP A 3 -35.18 -1.44 4.99
CA ASP A 3 -34.49 -0.75 6.11
C ASP A 3 -33.37 -1.57 6.74
N ASP A 4 -33.51 -2.90 6.86
CA ASP A 4 -32.48 -3.75 7.46
C ASP A 4 -31.18 -3.77 6.63
N LEU A 5 -31.30 -3.65 5.30
CA LEU A 5 -30.16 -3.62 4.38
C LEU A 5 -29.44 -2.27 4.45
N LEU A 6 -30.20 -1.19 4.52
CA LEU A 6 -29.66 0.17 4.68
C LEU A 6 -29.00 0.34 6.04
N ALA A 7 -29.59 -0.19 7.10
CA ALA A 7 -29.00 -0.20 8.44
C ALA A 7 -27.68 -0.98 8.46
N LEU A 8 -27.65 -2.19 7.88
CA LEU A 8 -26.42 -2.98 7.79
C LEU A 8 -25.31 -2.25 7.01
N LYS A 9 -25.68 -1.55 5.92
CA LYS A 9 -24.74 -0.74 5.15
C LYS A 9 -24.15 0.38 6.00
N ALA A 10 -25.01 1.21 6.61
CA ALA A 10 -24.59 2.36 7.41
C ALA A 10 -23.74 1.95 8.63
N GLU A 11 -24.13 0.89 9.33
CA GLU A 11 -23.36 0.37 10.47
C GLU A 11 -21.98 -0.14 10.03
N THR A 12 -21.90 -0.81 8.87
CA THR A 12 -20.62 -1.30 8.34
C THR A 12 -19.72 -0.15 7.92
N GLU A 13 -20.27 0.86 7.24
CA GLU A 13 -19.52 2.07 6.84
C GLU A 13 -19.00 2.83 8.07
N ALA A 14 -19.82 2.98 9.12
CA ALA A 14 -19.41 3.59 10.38
C ALA A 14 -18.31 2.78 11.07
N ALA A 15 -18.43 1.45 11.12
CA ALA A 15 -17.41 0.58 11.70
C ALA A 15 -16.08 0.61 10.92
N LEU A 16 -16.14 0.67 9.58
CA LEU A 16 -14.95 0.84 8.74
C LEU A 16 -14.27 2.20 8.95
N ALA A 17 -15.06 3.26 9.11
CA ALA A 17 -14.54 4.59 9.43
C ALA A 17 -13.85 4.62 10.80
N ALA A 18 -14.40 3.92 11.79
CA ALA A 18 -13.83 3.82 13.13
C ALA A 18 -12.61 2.89 13.22
N ALA A 19 -12.42 1.96 12.28
CA ALA A 19 -11.28 1.06 12.27
C ALA A 19 -9.96 1.83 12.04
N ALA A 20 -9.13 1.89 13.08
CA ALA A 20 -7.87 2.63 13.08
C ALA A 20 -6.68 1.82 12.52
N ASP A 21 -6.78 0.49 12.49
CA ASP A 21 -5.71 -0.40 12.04
C ASP A 21 -6.24 -1.61 11.25
N LEU A 22 -5.32 -2.37 10.65
CA LEU A 22 -5.64 -3.56 9.86
C LEU A 22 -6.31 -4.68 10.68
N ARG A 23 -6.09 -4.75 12.00
CA ARG A 23 -6.73 -5.76 12.86
C ARG A 23 -8.19 -5.41 13.11
N ALA A 24 -8.48 -4.15 13.44
CA ALA A 24 -9.83 -3.63 13.60
C ALA A 24 -10.61 -3.72 12.28
N TRP A 25 -9.95 -3.41 11.16
CA TRP A 25 -10.53 -3.61 9.82
C TRP A 25 -10.89 -5.08 9.56
N ASP A 26 -9.99 -6.03 9.88
CA ASP A 26 -10.25 -7.46 9.64
C ASP A 26 -11.40 -7.98 10.51
N ALA A 27 -11.52 -7.49 11.75
CA ALA A 27 -12.65 -7.81 12.62
C ALA A 27 -14.00 -7.38 12.00
N VAL A 28 -14.06 -6.18 11.40
CA VAL A 28 -15.26 -5.70 10.67
C VAL A 28 -15.53 -6.58 9.44
N ARG A 29 -14.50 -6.86 8.64
CA ARG A 29 -14.63 -7.72 7.45
C ARG A 29 -15.17 -9.10 7.80
N VAL A 30 -14.62 -9.75 8.81
CA VAL A 30 -15.04 -11.09 9.26
C VAL A 30 -16.47 -11.05 9.85
N GLY A 31 -16.82 -10.01 10.62
CA GLY A 31 -18.16 -9.86 11.19
C GLY A 31 -19.26 -9.65 10.14
N VAL A 32 -18.93 -9.07 8.99
CA VAL A 32 -19.90 -8.79 7.91
C VAL A 32 -19.90 -9.88 6.84
N LEU A 33 -18.73 -10.17 6.25
CA LEU A 33 -18.55 -11.08 5.10
C LEU A 33 -18.09 -12.49 5.48
N GLY A 34 -17.73 -12.75 6.74
CA GLY A 34 -17.24 -14.06 7.17
C GLY A 34 -18.28 -15.18 7.07
N ARG A 35 -17.87 -16.41 7.37
CA ARG A 35 -18.72 -17.63 7.27
C ARG A 35 -20.00 -17.55 8.11
N ASN A 36 -19.93 -16.86 9.24
CA ASN A 36 -21.04 -16.55 10.15
C ASN A 36 -21.35 -15.04 10.18
N GLY A 37 -20.91 -14.30 9.18
CA GLY A 37 -21.12 -12.86 9.10
C GLY A 37 -22.59 -12.50 8.91
N ARG A 38 -22.94 -11.26 9.26
CA ARG A 38 -24.32 -10.76 9.16
C ARG A 38 -24.87 -10.90 7.73
N LEU A 39 -24.07 -10.53 6.72
CA LEU A 39 -24.48 -10.63 5.32
C LEU A 39 -24.61 -12.08 4.85
N THR A 40 -23.64 -12.93 5.19
CA THR A 40 -23.68 -14.37 4.87
C THR A 40 -24.90 -15.07 5.49
N THR A 41 -25.31 -14.64 6.69
CA THR A 41 -26.50 -15.16 7.36
C THR A 41 -27.78 -14.73 6.66
N LEU A 42 -27.87 -13.47 6.22
CA LEU A 42 -29.00 -12.98 5.41
C LEU A 42 -29.11 -13.72 4.07
N LEU A 43 -27.98 -14.00 3.41
CA LEU A 43 -27.92 -14.78 2.18
C LEU A 43 -28.37 -16.25 2.40
N LYS A 44 -27.96 -16.89 3.50
CA LYS A 44 -28.43 -18.26 3.85
C LYS A 44 -29.94 -18.29 4.13
N ASN A 45 -30.46 -17.28 4.81
CA ASN A 45 -31.88 -17.19 5.14
C ASN A 45 -32.77 -16.91 3.91
N LEU A 46 -32.20 -16.34 2.83
CA LEU A 46 -32.90 -16.13 1.57
C LEU A 46 -33.39 -17.44 0.93
N GLY A 47 -32.69 -18.56 1.15
CA GLY A 47 -33.10 -19.89 0.66
C GLY A 47 -34.43 -20.39 1.21
N LYS A 48 -34.91 -19.81 2.33
CA LYS A 48 -36.18 -20.18 2.98
C LYS A 48 -37.38 -19.36 2.50
N ALA A 49 -37.18 -18.33 1.67
CA ALA A 49 -38.25 -17.42 1.23
C ALA A 49 -39.03 -17.94 0.00
N PRO A 50 -40.28 -17.47 -0.25
CA PRO A 50 -41.04 -17.81 -1.46
C PRO A 50 -40.34 -17.36 -2.76
N PRO A 51 -40.53 -18.04 -3.91
CA PRO A 51 -39.81 -17.76 -5.16
C PRO A 51 -39.87 -16.31 -5.64
N ASP A 52 -41.04 -15.67 -5.56
CA ASP A 52 -41.24 -14.30 -6.03
C ASP A 52 -40.49 -13.27 -5.19
N GLN A 53 -40.49 -13.43 -3.86
CA GLN A 53 -39.75 -12.56 -2.95
C GLN A 53 -38.23 -12.85 -2.98
N ARG A 54 -37.84 -14.07 -3.38
CA ARG A 54 -36.44 -14.49 -3.48
C ARG A 54 -35.67 -13.72 -4.55
N ARG A 55 -36.29 -13.43 -5.70
CA ARG A 55 -35.63 -12.73 -6.82
C ARG A 55 -35.29 -11.28 -6.47
N ALA A 56 -36.27 -10.50 -6.02
CA ALA A 56 -36.05 -9.09 -5.68
C ALA A 56 -35.09 -8.91 -4.49
N ARG A 57 -35.26 -9.72 -3.43
CA ARG A 57 -34.41 -9.65 -2.24
C ARG A 57 -33.00 -10.20 -2.47
N GLY A 58 -32.84 -11.18 -3.36
CA GLY A 58 -31.55 -11.70 -3.76
C GLY A 58 -30.72 -10.70 -4.57
N ALA A 59 -31.36 -9.97 -5.50
CA ALA A 59 -30.71 -8.89 -6.22
C ALA A 59 -30.18 -7.80 -5.26
N ALA A 60 -31.03 -7.30 -4.36
CA ALA A 60 -30.65 -6.28 -3.37
C ALA A 60 -29.53 -6.75 -2.42
N LEU A 61 -29.52 -8.03 -2.03
CA LEU A 61 -28.44 -8.59 -1.18
C LEU A 61 -27.11 -8.73 -1.93
N ASN A 62 -27.15 -9.09 -3.22
CA ASN A 62 -25.94 -9.15 -4.05
C ASN A 62 -25.38 -7.76 -4.30
N GLU A 63 -26.22 -6.78 -4.62
CA GLU A 63 -25.81 -5.37 -4.75
C GLU A 63 -25.17 -4.86 -3.46
N LEU A 64 -25.79 -5.14 -2.30
CA LEU A 64 -25.23 -4.78 -1.01
C LEU A 64 -23.89 -5.47 -0.75
N ARG A 65 -23.76 -6.76 -1.09
CA ARG A 65 -22.50 -7.50 -0.96
C ARG A 65 -21.40 -6.83 -1.75
N ASP A 66 -21.66 -6.49 -3.00
CA ASP A 66 -20.66 -5.94 -3.89
C ASP A 66 -20.24 -4.54 -3.40
N ALA A 67 -21.21 -3.69 -3.01
CA ALA A 67 -20.93 -2.37 -2.41
C ALA A 67 -20.13 -2.46 -1.10
N LEU A 68 -20.48 -3.39 -0.21
CA LEU A 68 -19.74 -3.59 1.05
C LEU A 68 -18.34 -4.13 0.81
N THR A 69 -18.19 -5.05 -0.15
CA THR A 69 -16.87 -5.59 -0.52
C THR A 69 -15.96 -4.47 -1.04
N GLU A 70 -16.48 -3.61 -1.91
CA GLU A 70 -15.76 -2.45 -2.43
C GLU A 70 -15.36 -1.48 -1.30
N ALA A 71 -16.29 -1.13 -0.41
CA ALA A 71 -16.00 -0.24 0.72
C ALA A 71 -14.94 -0.82 1.68
N ILE A 72 -15.02 -2.13 1.96
CA ILE A 72 -14.05 -2.85 2.80
C ILE A 72 -12.66 -2.81 2.16
N GLU A 73 -12.53 -3.13 0.88
CA GLU A 73 -11.25 -3.13 0.17
C GLU A 73 -10.69 -1.70 0.03
N ALA A 74 -11.53 -0.71 -0.27
CA ALA A 74 -11.10 0.69 -0.31
C ALA A 74 -10.51 1.15 1.04
N ARG A 75 -11.14 0.76 2.16
CA ARG A 75 -10.63 1.07 3.50
C ARG A 75 -9.31 0.36 3.80
N ARG A 76 -9.16 -0.90 3.38
CA ARG A 76 -7.91 -1.67 3.51
C ARG A 76 -6.76 -0.93 2.82
N VAL A 77 -6.95 -0.56 1.56
CA VAL A 77 -5.94 0.15 0.75
C VAL A 77 -5.56 1.49 1.39
N ALA A 78 -6.54 2.22 1.92
CA ALA A 78 -6.28 3.48 2.61
C ALA A 78 -5.41 3.29 3.88
N LEU A 79 -5.68 2.27 4.69
CA LEU A 79 -4.91 1.95 5.88
C LEU A 79 -3.48 1.48 5.53
N GLU A 80 -3.34 0.62 4.51
CA GLU A 80 -2.02 0.17 4.04
C GLU A 80 -1.18 1.33 3.51
N ARG A 81 -1.78 2.24 2.73
CA ARG A 81 -1.11 3.46 2.25
C ARG A 81 -0.70 4.38 3.39
N ALA A 82 -1.56 4.58 4.38
CA ALA A 82 -1.24 5.39 5.56
C ALA A 82 -0.06 4.79 6.35
N ALA A 83 -0.06 3.48 6.57
CA ALA A 83 1.02 2.78 7.25
C ALA A 83 2.35 2.87 6.47
N LEU A 84 2.31 2.69 5.14
CA LEU A 84 3.48 2.85 4.28
C LEU A 84 4.04 4.27 4.34
N ASN A 85 3.19 5.29 4.20
CA ASN A 85 3.62 6.68 4.25
C ASN A 85 4.22 7.06 5.60
N ALA A 86 3.64 6.57 6.70
CA ALA A 86 4.20 6.77 8.04
C ALA A 86 5.60 6.15 8.16
N ARG A 87 5.80 4.94 7.62
CA ARG A 87 7.11 4.28 7.58
C ARG A 87 8.13 5.05 6.73
N LEU A 88 7.74 5.48 5.53
CA LEU A 88 8.61 6.26 4.64
C LEU A 88 9.00 7.61 5.25
N ALA A 89 8.08 8.26 5.96
CA ALA A 89 8.36 9.51 6.65
C ALA A 89 9.35 9.30 7.82
N ALA A 90 9.22 8.20 8.56
CA ALA A 90 10.12 7.85 9.66
C ALA A 90 11.53 7.45 9.17
N GLU A 91 11.63 6.83 8.00
CA GLU A 91 12.89 6.38 7.39
C GLU A 91 13.54 7.44 6.47
N ARG A 92 13.02 8.69 6.46
CA ARG A 92 13.53 9.75 5.59
C ARG A 92 14.96 10.14 5.98
N ILE A 93 15.88 9.97 5.04
CA ILE A 93 17.28 10.42 5.16
C ILE A 93 17.52 11.71 4.38
N ASP A 94 18.53 12.49 4.79
CA ASP A 94 19.00 13.64 4.04
C ASP A 94 20.05 13.19 2.99
N PRO A 95 19.72 13.23 1.68
CA PRO A 95 20.64 12.83 0.63
C PRO A 95 21.79 13.83 0.40
N THR A 96 21.75 15.02 1.01
CA THR A 96 22.80 16.04 0.88
C THR A 96 23.94 15.88 1.88
N LEU A 97 23.78 15.01 2.88
CA LEU A 97 24.83 14.71 3.84
C LEU A 97 26.06 14.11 3.14
N PRO A 98 27.28 14.52 3.54
CA PRO A 98 28.49 13.96 2.97
C PRO A 98 28.55 12.44 3.24
N PRO A 99 29.03 11.65 2.28
CA PRO A 99 29.20 10.22 2.48
C PRO A 99 30.24 9.97 3.58
N ARG A 100 30.19 8.76 4.15
CA ARG A 100 31.21 8.34 5.12
C ARG A 100 32.59 8.40 4.45
N PRO A 101 33.59 9.09 5.05
CA PRO A 101 34.90 9.22 4.44
C PRO A 101 35.54 7.83 4.28
N GLY A 102 36.02 7.56 3.08
CA GLY A 102 36.89 6.44 2.76
C GLY A 102 38.32 6.93 2.49
N PRO A 103 39.33 6.05 2.52
CA PRO A 103 40.68 6.43 2.13
C PRO A 103 40.69 6.86 0.66
N ALA A 104 41.14 8.08 0.40
CA ALA A 104 41.47 8.54 -0.94
C ALA A 104 42.98 8.40 -1.14
N GLY A 105 43.38 7.68 -2.18
CA GLY A 105 44.78 7.65 -2.62
C GLY A 105 45.15 8.98 -3.28
N LEU A 106 46.40 9.39 -3.14
CA LEU A 106 46.98 10.52 -3.87
C LEU A 106 48.16 10.02 -4.71
N VAL A 107 48.27 10.54 -5.92
CA VAL A 107 49.49 10.36 -6.72
C VAL A 107 50.60 11.20 -6.09
N HIS A 108 51.80 10.63 -5.97
CA HIS A 108 52.96 11.37 -5.46
C HIS A 108 53.27 12.57 -6.36
N PRO A 109 53.63 13.75 -5.83
CA PRO A 109 53.87 14.95 -6.65
C PRO A 109 54.88 14.74 -7.77
N ILE A 110 55.95 13.98 -7.53
CA ILE A 110 56.97 13.67 -8.56
C ILE A 110 56.36 12.82 -9.69
N SER A 111 55.58 11.79 -9.38
CA SER A 111 54.91 10.97 -10.40
C SER A 111 53.95 11.82 -11.23
N ARG A 112 53.20 12.71 -10.59
CA ARG A 112 52.33 13.66 -11.27
C ARG A 112 53.12 14.60 -12.19
N THR A 113 54.24 15.16 -11.75
CA THR A 113 55.08 16.01 -12.61
C THR A 113 55.67 15.22 -13.79
N MET A 114 56.10 13.97 -13.56
CA MET A 114 56.60 13.12 -14.66
C MET A 114 55.52 12.83 -15.70
N GLU A 115 54.30 12.51 -15.27
CA GLU A 115 53.15 12.31 -16.17
C GLU A 115 52.79 13.59 -16.94
N GLU A 116 52.76 14.75 -16.27
CA GLU A 116 52.51 16.05 -16.89
C GLU A 116 53.59 16.38 -17.94
N MET A 117 54.88 16.17 -17.63
CA MET A 117 55.97 16.35 -18.58
C MET A 117 55.86 15.39 -19.77
N ALA A 118 55.62 14.10 -19.51
CA ALA A 118 55.46 13.09 -20.56
C ALA A 118 54.29 13.45 -21.50
N ALA A 119 53.17 13.96 -20.98
CA ALA A 119 52.04 14.39 -21.79
C ALA A 119 52.38 15.60 -22.68
N ILE A 120 53.15 16.58 -22.17
CA ILE A 120 53.58 17.76 -22.93
C ILE A 120 54.50 17.35 -24.09
N PHE A 121 55.53 16.56 -23.81
CA PHE A 121 56.47 16.12 -24.85
C PHE A 121 55.83 15.11 -25.81
N GLY A 122 54.92 14.26 -25.33
CA GLY A 122 54.12 13.36 -26.17
C GLY A 122 53.28 14.12 -27.19
N ALA A 123 52.65 15.23 -26.80
CA ALA A 123 51.92 16.11 -27.73
C ALA A 123 52.82 16.75 -28.82
N MET A 124 54.13 16.81 -28.58
CA MET A 124 55.14 17.27 -29.54
C MET A 124 55.73 16.14 -30.40
N GLY A 125 55.26 14.89 -30.23
CA GLY A 125 55.71 13.73 -31.00
C GLY A 125 56.90 12.98 -30.40
N PHE A 126 57.23 13.20 -29.13
CA PHE A 126 58.28 12.45 -28.42
C PHE A 126 57.69 11.18 -27.77
N GLU A 127 58.44 10.09 -27.77
CA GLU A 127 58.05 8.82 -27.14
C GLU A 127 58.81 8.60 -25.83
N VAL A 128 58.12 8.03 -24.83
CA VAL A 128 58.75 7.58 -23.58
C VAL A 128 59.26 6.15 -23.79
N ALA A 129 60.56 5.92 -23.58
CA ALA A 129 61.22 4.62 -23.76
C ALA A 129 60.98 3.63 -22.62
#